data_AF-A0A6J4RKL9-F1
#
_entry.id   AF-A0A6J4RKL9-F1
#
_cell.length_a   1.000
_cell.length_b   1.000
_cell.length_c   1.000
_cell.angle_alpha   90.00
_cell.angle_beta   90.00
_cell.angle_gamma   90.00
#
_symmetry.space_group_name_H-M   'P 1'
#
loop_
_entity.id
_entity.type
_entity.pdbx_description
1 polymer ?
#
loop_
_entity_poly.entity_id
_entity_poly.type
_entity_poly.pdbx_seq_one_letter_code
_entity_poly.pdbx_strand_id
1 'polypeptide(L)'
;MSNRTRRVVAVLGAAALTVPSVAAVASGKGKAPVKPVAETQADAKTQSRAKAKAKGKGKAKKVKMATYVVKGVFDEAGQVDVTGGNSHTRRAGLVRDDVVFTFDGAKLVVADTNADGAMTAADIKPGDKLTIQLKLPRTLGAGPYAARKVVDRTNPPVDESDETQTATETPSSASSDGQPTTTDAQ
;
A
#
# COMPACT_ATOMS: atom_id res chain seq x y z
N MET A 1 -11.60 17.97 23.52
CA MET A 1 -12.49 16.98 24.15
C MET A 1 -13.80 17.00 23.39
N SER A 2 -13.99 16.06 22.46
CA SER A 2 -15.21 15.99 21.65
C SER A 2 -15.82 14.60 21.79
N ASN A 3 -17.03 14.55 22.33
CA ASN A 3 -17.77 13.35 22.69
C ASN A 3 -18.22 12.59 21.45
N ARG A 4 -17.58 11.43 21.16
CA ARG A 4 -18.05 10.49 20.12
C ARG A 4 -19.15 9.61 20.68
N THR A 5 -20.39 9.90 20.26
CA THR A 5 -21.57 9.09 20.50
C THR A 5 -21.43 7.74 19.79
N ARG A 6 -21.13 6.68 20.55
CA ARG A 6 -21.09 5.30 20.03
C ARG A 6 -22.51 4.83 19.77
N ARG A 7 -22.86 4.57 18.51
CA ARG A 7 -24.03 3.77 18.15
C ARG A 7 -23.55 2.42 17.64
N VAL A 8 -23.65 1.41 18.49
CA VAL A 8 -23.42 0.02 18.16
C VAL A 8 -24.69 -0.51 17.51
N VAL A 9 -24.60 -0.99 16.27
CA VAL A 9 -25.66 -1.75 15.62
C VAL A 9 -25.08 -3.11 15.29
N ALA A 10 -25.52 -4.13 16.02
CA ALA A 10 -25.22 -5.52 15.74
C ALA A 10 -26.18 -6.03 14.65
N VAL A 11 -25.64 -6.54 13.55
CA VAL A 11 -26.42 -7.28 12.55
C VAL A 11 -25.81 -8.67 12.44
N LEU A 12 -26.56 -9.63 12.98
CA LEU A 12 -26.36 -11.06 12.78
C LEU A 12 -26.88 -11.40 11.37
N GLY A 13 -26.02 -11.96 10.52
CA GLY A 13 -26.42 -12.40 9.18
C GLY A 13 -25.57 -13.58 8.73
N ALA A 14 -26.14 -14.78 8.78
CA ALA A 14 -25.59 -15.99 8.20
C ALA A 14 -25.86 -16.02 6.68
N ALA A 15 -24.85 -16.34 5.86
CA ALA A 15 -25.06 -16.70 4.46
C ALA A 15 -23.94 -17.63 3.95
N ALA A 16 -24.35 -18.55 3.08
CA ALA A 16 -23.73 -19.82 2.76
C ALA A 16 -22.49 -19.77 1.84
N LEU A 17 -21.63 -20.77 2.01
CA LEU A 17 -20.46 -21.08 1.18
C LEU A 17 -20.88 -21.63 -0.20
N THR A 18 -20.53 -20.93 -1.28
CA THR A 18 -20.50 -21.50 -2.63
C THR A 18 -19.11 -21.32 -3.22
N VAL A 19 -18.44 -22.44 -3.48
CA VAL A 19 -17.07 -22.51 -4.00
C VAL A 19 -17.11 -22.59 -5.53
N PRO A 20 -16.44 -21.69 -6.27
CA PRO A 20 -16.13 -21.93 -7.68
C PRO A 20 -14.70 -22.48 -7.83
N SER A 21 -14.61 -23.76 -8.25
CA SER A 21 -13.41 -24.39 -8.77
C SER A 21 -13.17 -23.98 -10.23
N VAL A 22 -12.03 -23.39 -10.60
CA VAL A 22 -11.55 -23.41 -12.00
C VAL A 22 -10.01 -23.34 -12.14
N ALA A 23 -9.49 -24.45 -12.68
CA ALA A 23 -8.38 -24.68 -13.62
C ALA A 23 -7.10 -23.82 -13.63
N ALA A 24 -5.98 -24.52 -13.40
CA ALA A 24 -4.63 -24.17 -13.82
C ALA A 24 -4.47 -24.20 -15.36
N VAL A 25 -3.87 -23.14 -15.93
CA VAL A 25 -3.25 -23.19 -17.27
C VAL A 25 -1.76 -23.01 -17.10
N ALA A 26 -1.03 -24.04 -17.51
CA ALA A 26 0.40 -24.07 -17.69
C ALA A 26 0.79 -23.75 -19.14
N SER A 27 2.04 -23.31 -19.29
CA SER A 27 2.89 -23.35 -20.49
C SER A 27 3.01 -22.08 -21.32
N GLY A 28 4.19 -21.46 -21.19
CA GLY A 28 4.68 -20.40 -22.09
C GLY A 28 6.20 -20.26 -21.97
N LYS A 29 6.91 -21.28 -22.45
CA LYS A 29 8.38 -21.40 -22.52
C LYS A 29 8.92 -20.51 -23.63
N GLY A 30 9.83 -19.57 -23.32
CA GLY A 30 10.39 -18.68 -24.33
C GLY A 30 11.65 -17.90 -23.91
N LYS A 31 12.81 -18.56 -24.04
CA LYS A 31 14.16 -18.06 -24.38
C LYS A 31 14.70 -16.77 -23.70
N ALA A 32 15.73 -16.99 -22.87
CA ALA A 32 16.79 -16.03 -22.50
C ALA A 32 17.72 -15.70 -23.71
N PRO A 33 18.88 -15.05 -23.53
CA PRO A 33 19.23 -13.80 -22.85
C PRO A 33 20.02 -12.84 -23.77
N VAL A 34 20.02 -11.52 -23.52
CA VAL A 34 21.17 -10.66 -23.87
C VAL A 34 21.29 -9.50 -22.86
N LYS A 35 22.40 -9.49 -22.10
CA LYS A 35 23.07 -8.31 -21.51
C LYS A 35 24.32 -8.03 -22.37
N PRO A 36 25.08 -6.91 -22.25
CA PRO A 36 25.03 -5.80 -21.28
C PRO A 36 25.23 -4.39 -21.91
N VAL A 37 25.41 -3.39 -21.03
CA VAL A 37 26.12 -2.10 -21.17
C VAL A 37 25.61 -1.04 -22.16
N ALA A 38 25.19 0.11 -21.64
CA ALA A 38 26.08 1.28 -21.52
C ALA A 38 25.35 2.45 -20.88
N GLU A 39 25.98 2.97 -19.83
CA GLU A 39 25.74 4.25 -19.20
C GLU A 39 26.06 5.37 -20.18
N THR A 40 25.13 6.29 -20.45
CA THR A 40 25.43 7.61 -21.02
C THR A 40 24.35 8.61 -20.63
N GLN A 41 24.72 9.52 -19.74
CA GLN A 41 24.08 10.82 -19.58
C GLN A 41 24.31 11.65 -20.84
N ALA A 42 23.28 12.34 -21.35
CA ALA A 42 23.40 13.70 -21.88
C ALA A 42 22.06 14.21 -22.42
N ASP A 43 21.72 15.43 -21.99
CA ASP A 43 20.85 16.40 -22.62
C ASP A 43 20.76 16.33 -24.16
N ALA A 44 19.54 16.32 -24.68
CA ALA A 44 19.25 16.87 -26.00
C ALA A 44 17.80 17.38 -26.11
N LYS A 45 17.68 18.71 -26.09
CA LYS A 45 16.64 19.46 -26.81
C LYS A 45 16.59 18.98 -28.26
N THR A 46 15.39 18.85 -28.84
CA THR A 46 14.97 19.21 -30.23
C THR A 46 13.57 18.62 -30.46
N GLN A 47 12.50 19.40 -30.29
CA GLN A 47 11.77 20.10 -31.35
C GLN A 47 11.19 19.24 -32.49
N SER A 48 9.85 19.18 -32.44
CA SER A 48 8.91 19.27 -33.58
C SER A 48 9.04 18.30 -34.76
N ARG A 49 8.11 17.34 -34.81
CA ARG A 49 7.41 17.02 -36.06
C ARG A 49 5.91 17.09 -35.88
N ALA A 50 5.32 17.96 -36.70
CA ALA A 50 3.91 18.24 -36.82
C ALA A 50 3.11 16.96 -37.12
N LYS A 51 2.05 16.71 -36.34
CA LYS A 51 1.03 15.71 -36.68
C LYS A 51 -0.21 16.42 -37.24
N ALA A 52 -0.61 15.92 -38.40
CA ALA A 52 -1.73 16.33 -39.22
C ALA A 52 -3.03 16.55 -38.43
N LYS A 53 -3.76 17.59 -38.82
CA LYS A 53 -5.11 17.90 -38.35
C LYS A 53 -6.10 16.88 -38.94
N ALA A 54 -6.33 15.78 -38.22
CA ALA A 54 -7.52 14.96 -38.43
C ALA A 54 -8.74 15.68 -37.81
N LYS A 55 -9.54 16.30 -38.68
CA LYS A 55 -10.83 16.91 -38.38
C LYS A 55 -11.87 15.77 -38.36
N GLY A 56 -12.28 15.34 -37.16
CA GLY A 56 -13.21 14.22 -37.03
C GLY A 56 -13.85 14.11 -35.66
N LYS A 57 -15.17 14.38 -35.62
CA LYS A 57 -16.23 13.89 -34.73
C LYS A 57 -16.10 14.13 -33.21
N GLY A 58 -17.21 14.55 -32.61
CA GLY A 58 -17.32 15.11 -31.26
C GLY A 58 -16.51 14.36 -30.21
N LYS A 59 -15.45 15.01 -29.71
CA LYS A 59 -14.61 14.48 -28.66
C LYS A 59 -15.40 14.53 -27.36
N ALA A 60 -15.92 13.38 -26.91
CA ALA A 60 -16.32 13.22 -25.52
C ALA A 60 -15.18 13.76 -24.64
N LYS A 61 -15.49 14.71 -23.76
CA LYS A 61 -14.49 15.35 -22.89
C LYS A 61 -13.80 14.24 -22.10
N LYS A 62 -12.54 13.94 -22.43
CA LYS A 62 -11.74 12.92 -21.76
C LYS A 62 -11.73 13.24 -20.26
N VAL A 63 -12.34 12.36 -19.46
CA VAL A 63 -12.32 12.50 -18.01
C VAL A 63 -10.86 12.47 -17.56
N LYS A 64 -10.41 13.56 -16.93
CA LYS A 64 -9.04 13.66 -16.44
C LYS A 64 -8.93 12.78 -15.21
N MET A 65 -8.23 11.66 -15.35
CA MET A 65 -7.88 10.77 -14.25
C MET A 65 -6.72 11.38 -13.45
N ALA A 66 -6.77 11.23 -12.13
CA ALA A 66 -5.68 11.57 -11.22
C ALA A 66 -5.30 10.35 -10.39
N THR A 67 -4.03 10.31 -10.01
CA THR A 67 -3.53 9.32 -9.06
C THR A 67 -3.59 9.93 -7.68
N TYR A 68 -4.25 9.23 -6.77
CA TYR A 68 -4.38 9.59 -5.38
C TYR A 68 -3.53 8.62 -4.57
N VAL A 69 -2.77 9.16 -3.62
CA VAL A 69 -2.00 8.37 -2.68
C VAL A 69 -2.48 8.78 -1.30
N VAL A 70 -3.07 7.82 -0.61
CA VAL A 70 -3.69 7.96 0.70
C VAL A 70 -2.78 7.27 1.70
N LYS A 71 -2.57 7.90 2.86
CA LYS A 71 -1.86 7.33 4.00
C LYS A 71 -2.79 7.36 5.18
N GLY A 72 -2.98 6.23 5.83
CA GLY A 72 -3.91 6.13 6.93
C GLY A 72 -3.69 4.88 7.76
N VAL A 73 -4.53 4.73 8.79
CA VAL A 73 -4.57 3.56 9.65
C VAL A 73 -5.78 2.73 9.25
N PHE A 74 -5.58 1.44 9.02
CA PHE A 74 -6.66 0.51 8.74
C PHE A 74 -7.50 0.29 9.99
N ASP A 75 -8.81 0.38 9.84
CA ASP A 75 -9.79 0.08 10.88
C ASP A 75 -10.54 -1.22 10.55
N GLU A 76 -11.34 -1.67 11.48
CA GLU A 76 -12.24 -2.80 11.29
C GLU A 76 -13.25 -2.47 10.15
N ALA A 77 -13.64 -3.49 9.38
CA ALA A 77 -14.59 -3.39 8.26
C ALA A 77 -14.12 -2.66 6.97
N GLY A 78 -12.81 -2.53 6.74
CA GLY A 78 -12.32 -1.99 5.46
C GLY A 78 -12.31 -0.46 5.38
N GLN A 79 -12.48 0.20 6.53
CA GLN A 79 -12.33 1.64 6.66
C GLN A 79 -10.87 2.00 6.91
N VAL A 80 -10.46 3.18 6.46
CA VAL A 80 -9.12 3.70 6.70
C VAL A 80 -9.25 5.11 7.21
N ASP A 81 -8.75 5.36 8.42
CA ASP A 81 -8.61 6.71 8.97
C ASP A 81 -7.47 7.41 8.22
N VAL A 82 -7.83 8.30 7.29
CA VAL A 82 -6.88 8.95 6.42
C VAL A 82 -6.16 10.08 7.15
N THR A 83 -4.98 9.79 7.67
CA THR A 83 -4.12 10.80 8.29
C THR A 83 -3.50 11.77 7.27
N GLY A 84 -3.27 11.32 6.03
CA GLY A 84 -2.62 12.15 5.02
C GLY A 84 -2.62 11.59 3.60
N GLY A 85 -1.92 12.29 2.70
CA GLY A 85 -1.83 11.87 1.31
C GLY A 85 -1.10 12.87 0.41
N ASN A 86 -1.09 12.57 -0.88
CA ASN A 86 -0.57 13.48 -1.90
C ASN A 86 -1.47 14.73 -2.06
N SER A 87 -1.02 15.69 -2.88
CA SER A 87 -1.76 16.94 -3.11
C SER A 87 -3.16 16.71 -3.69
N HIS A 88 -3.35 15.66 -4.49
CA HIS A 88 -4.66 15.31 -5.02
C HIS A 88 -5.61 14.81 -3.93
N THR A 89 -5.14 13.94 -3.03
CA THR A 89 -5.92 13.44 -1.88
C THR A 89 -6.34 14.59 -0.97
N ARG A 90 -5.42 15.51 -0.66
CA ARG A 90 -5.72 16.68 0.20
C ARG A 90 -6.74 17.61 -0.45
N ARG A 91 -6.57 17.92 -1.74
CA ARG A 91 -7.51 18.79 -2.48
C ARG A 91 -8.89 18.15 -2.70
N ALA A 92 -8.94 16.83 -2.69
CA ALA A 92 -10.16 16.06 -2.77
C ALA A 92 -10.94 16.00 -1.45
N GLY A 93 -10.36 16.48 -0.34
CA GLY A 93 -11.00 16.42 0.97
C GLY A 93 -10.95 15.06 1.65
N LEU A 94 -10.27 14.06 1.07
CA LEU A 94 -10.23 12.69 1.62
C LEU A 94 -9.41 12.55 2.92
N VAL A 95 -8.85 13.63 3.47
CA VAL A 95 -7.93 13.58 4.62
C VAL A 95 -8.71 13.97 5.88
N ARG A 96 -8.57 13.18 6.95
CA ARG A 96 -9.34 13.23 8.21
C ARG A 96 -10.77 12.71 8.10
N ASP A 97 -11.07 11.98 7.04
CA ASP A 97 -12.34 11.27 6.87
C ASP A 97 -12.10 9.76 6.99
N ASP A 98 -13.10 9.07 7.52
CA ASP A 98 -13.17 7.62 7.51
C ASP A 98 -13.69 7.18 6.15
N VAL A 99 -12.78 6.68 5.30
CA VAL A 99 -13.08 6.36 3.91
C VAL A 99 -13.07 4.85 3.72
N VAL A 100 -14.11 4.33 3.08
CA VAL A 100 -14.22 2.91 2.73
C VAL A 100 -13.42 2.65 1.44
N PHE A 101 -12.53 1.66 1.47
CA PHE A 101 -11.76 1.22 0.31
C PHE A 101 -12.08 -0.24 -0.01
N THR A 102 -12.09 -0.59 -1.30
CA THR A 102 -12.12 -1.99 -1.74
C THR A 102 -10.75 -2.39 -2.25
N PHE A 103 -10.27 -3.55 -1.81
CA PHE A 103 -8.97 -4.10 -2.20
C PHE A 103 -9.06 -5.13 -3.33
N ASP A 104 -10.25 -5.31 -3.90
CA ASP A 104 -10.48 -6.25 -5.00
C ASP A 104 -9.64 -5.88 -6.22
N GLY A 105 -8.73 -6.78 -6.60
CA GLY A 105 -7.80 -6.56 -7.71
C GLY A 105 -6.69 -5.55 -7.43
N ALA A 106 -6.52 -5.11 -6.18
CA ALA A 106 -5.40 -4.29 -5.78
C ALA A 106 -4.12 -5.14 -5.71
N LYS A 107 -2.98 -4.56 -6.10
CA LYS A 107 -1.67 -5.14 -5.79
C LYS A 107 -1.37 -4.95 -4.31
N LEU A 108 -1.47 -6.01 -3.53
CA LEU A 108 -1.09 -6.00 -2.12
C LEU A 108 0.43 -6.16 -1.97
N VAL A 109 1.01 -5.33 -1.11
CA VAL A 109 2.39 -5.43 -0.65
C VAL A 109 2.30 -5.42 0.87
N VAL A 110 2.13 -6.61 1.43
CA VAL A 110 1.89 -6.86 2.85
C VAL A 110 2.82 -7.99 3.27
N ALA A 111 3.25 -7.99 4.54
CA ALA A 111 3.88 -9.17 5.09
C ALA A 111 2.86 -10.30 5.20
N ASP A 112 3.26 -11.52 4.84
CA ASP A 112 2.46 -12.71 5.14
C ASP A 112 2.48 -12.90 6.67
N THR A 113 1.33 -12.67 7.32
CA THR A 113 1.23 -12.76 8.78
C THR A 113 0.52 -14.02 9.25
N ASN A 114 -0.09 -14.76 8.34
CA ASN A 114 -0.84 -15.98 8.62
C ASN A 114 -0.07 -17.25 8.19
N ALA A 115 1.10 -17.09 7.56
CA ALA A 115 1.96 -18.14 7.03
C ALA A 115 1.26 -19.06 6.01
N ASP A 116 0.30 -18.54 5.24
CA ASP A 116 -0.38 -19.27 4.19
C ASP A 116 0.33 -19.18 2.82
N GLY A 117 1.35 -18.32 2.71
CA GLY A 117 2.11 -18.07 1.49
C GLY A 117 1.39 -17.18 0.47
N ALA A 118 0.22 -16.65 0.79
CA ALA A 118 -0.63 -15.83 -0.07
C ALA A 118 -0.83 -14.43 0.53
N MET A 119 -0.28 -13.41 -0.13
CA MET A 119 -0.49 -12.01 0.26
C MET A 119 -1.93 -11.56 -0.04
N THR A 120 -2.80 -11.64 0.96
CA THR A 120 -4.24 -11.33 0.82
C THR A 120 -4.67 -10.21 1.77
N ALA A 121 -5.94 -9.79 1.66
CA ALA A 121 -6.49 -8.79 2.59
C ALA A 121 -6.62 -9.34 4.02
N ALA A 122 -6.51 -10.66 4.23
CA ALA A 122 -6.51 -11.27 5.55
C ALA A 122 -5.23 -10.97 6.36
N ASP A 123 -4.14 -10.59 5.68
CA ASP A 123 -2.88 -10.21 6.32
C ASP A 123 -2.90 -8.80 6.92
N ILE A 124 -3.88 -7.98 6.54
CA ILE A 124 -4.03 -6.61 7.01
C ILE A 124 -4.85 -6.62 8.30
N LYS A 125 -4.26 -6.11 9.39
CA LYS A 125 -4.90 -6.08 10.70
C LYS A 125 -5.37 -4.66 11.05
N PRO A 126 -6.45 -4.51 11.85
CA PRO A 126 -6.82 -3.23 12.41
C PRO A 126 -5.65 -2.61 13.18
N GLY A 127 -5.40 -1.33 12.94
CA GLY A 127 -4.23 -0.60 13.46
C GLY A 127 -3.05 -0.51 12.49
N ASP A 128 -3.07 -1.22 11.36
CA ASP A 128 -1.97 -1.18 10.40
C ASP A 128 -1.89 0.13 9.61
N LYS A 129 -0.67 0.62 9.42
CA LYS A 129 -0.40 1.86 8.68
C LYS A 129 -0.30 1.54 7.20
N LEU A 130 -1.31 1.94 6.43
CA LEU A 130 -1.37 1.65 5.00
C LEU A 130 -1.00 2.87 4.14
N THR A 131 -0.34 2.60 3.01
CA THR A 131 -0.26 3.52 1.87
C THR A 131 -1.05 2.95 0.71
N ILE A 132 -2.17 3.60 0.38
CA ILE A 132 -3.10 3.16 -0.66
C ILE A 132 -2.96 4.06 -1.88
N GLN A 133 -2.74 3.47 -3.04
CA GLN A 133 -2.72 4.16 -4.32
C GLN A 133 -3.97 3.80 -5.12
N LEU A 134 -4.67 4.82 -5.59
CA LEU A 134 -5.89 4.68 -6.38
C LEU A 134 -5.86 5.64 -7.58
N LYS A 135 -6.59 5.28 -8.64
CA LYS A 135 -6.67 6.06 -9.87
C LYS A 135 -8.13 6.38 -10.16
N LEU A 136 -8.52 7.59 -9.82
CA LEU A 136 -9.90 8.04 -9.91
C LEU A 136 -10.02 9.27 -10.80
N PRO A 137 -11.22 9.57 -11.32
CA PRO A 137 -11.51 10.86 -11.92
C PRO A 137 -11.28 11.99 -10.91
N ARG A 138 -10.92 13.19 -11.39
CA ARG A 138 -10.72 14.36 -10.52
C ARG A 138 -11.98 14.80 -9.77
N THR A 139 -13.14 14.45 -10.31
CA THR A 139 -14.45 14.59 -9.69
C THR A 139 -14.74 13.31 -8.92
N LEU A 140 -14.59 13.36 -7.59
CA LEU A 140 -14.90 12.22 -6.75
C LEU A 140 -16.41 12.15 -6.50
N GLY A 141 -16.98 10.96 -6.60
CA GLY A 141 -18.32 10.66 -6.12
C GLY A 141 -18.24 10.00 -4.75
N ALA A 142 -19.38 9.87 -4.06
CA ALA A 142 -19.47 9.07 -2.85
C ALA A 142 -19.34 7.59 -3.21
N GLY A 143 -18.57 6.83 -2.43
CA GLY A 143 -18.55 5.39 -2.55
C GLY A 143 -17.29 4.75 -2.00
N PRO A 144 -17.27 3.41 -2.00
CA PRO A 144 -16.04 2.68 -1.79
C PRO A 144 -15.10 2.94 -2.97
N TYR A 145 -13.86 3.30 -2.67
CA TYR A 145 -12.87 3.54 -3.70
C TYR A 145 -12.02 2.29 -3.94
N ALA A 146 -12.00 1.83 -5.19
CA ALA A 146 -11.16 0.69 -5.58
C ALA A 146 -9.67 1.06 -5.53
N ALA A 147 -8.94 0.39 -4.65
CA ALA A 147 -7.50 0.51 -4.55
C ALA A 147 -6.81 -0.18 -5.75
N ARG A 148 -5.72 0.41 -6.24
CA ARG A 148 -4.85 -0.24 -7.24
C ARG A 148 -3.63 -0.89 -6.61
N LYS A 149 -3.12 -0.29 -5.55
CA LYS A 149 -1.99 -0.80 -4.80
C LYS A 149 -2.18 -0.47 -3.33
N VAL A 150 -1.93 -1.42 -2.45
CA VAL A 150 -1.92 -1.24 -1.01
C VAL A 150 -0.54 -1.66 -0.53
N VAL A 151 0.07 -0.85 0.32
CA VAL A 151 1.37 -1.14 0.93
C VAL A 151 1.20 -1.04 2.44
N ASP A 152 1.42 -2.13 3.15
CA ASP A 152 1.55 -2.10 4.59
C ASP A 152 2.91 -1.49 4.97
N ARG A 153 2.88 -0.54 5.91
CA ARG A 153 4.04 0.11 6.49
C ARG A 153 4.29 -0.31 7.93
N THR A 154 3.38 -1.04 8.56
CA THR A 154 3.62 -1.60 9.89
C THR A 154 4.64 -2.73 9.78
N ASN A 155 4.42 -3.67 8.87
CA ASN A 155 5.27 -4.82 8.65
C ASN A 155 5.79 -4.80 7.21
N PRO A 156 6.85 -4.01 6.91
CA PRO A 156 7.43 -4.04 5.58
C PRO A 156 7.88 -5.47 5.26
N PRO A 157 7.62 -5.98 4.04
CA PRO A 157 8.15 -7.29 3.64
C PRO A 157 9.67 -7.23 3.80
N VAL A 158 10.22 -8.16 4.58
CA VAL A 158 11.66 -8.35 4.69
C VAL A 158 12.08 -8.87 3.33
N ASP A 159 12.61 -8.00 2.47
CA ASP A 159 13.30 -8.45 1.27
C ASP A 159 14.48 -9.30 1.75
N GLU A 160 14.39 -10.62 1.62
CA GLU A 160 15.48 -11.58 1.90
C GLU A 160 16.66 -11.41 0.93
N SER A 161 16.76 -10.26 0.24
CA SER A 161 17.82 -9.93 -0.72
C SER A 161 18.95 -9.08 -0.12
N ASP A 162 19.07 -9.01 1.20
CA ASP A 162 20.21 -8.42 1.92
C ASP A 162 20.91 -9.45 2.82
N GLU A 163 21.15 -10.65 2.29
CA GLU A 163 22.23 -11.51 2.80
C GLU A 163 23.58 -10.91 2.38
N THR A 164 24.12 -9.97 3.16
CA THR A 164 25.55 -9.87 3.57
C THR A 164 25.84 -8.55 4.29
N GLN A 165 25.46 -8.47 5.57
CA GLN A 165 26.36 -7.88 6.55
C GLN A 165 26.66 -8.93 7.61
N THR A 166 27.74 -9.67 7.34
CA THR A 166 28.56 -10.34 8.35
C THR A 166 28.78 -9.40 9.52
N ALA A 167 27.97 -9.57 10.57
CA ALA A 167 28.29 -9.08 11.89
C ALA A 167 29.52 -9.87 12.37
N THR A 168 30.69 -9.26 12.21
CA THR A 168 31.88 -9.66 12.96
C THR A 168 31.57 -9.46 14.44
N GLU A 169 31.21 -10.55 15.11
CA GLU A 169 31.18 -10.65 16.56
C GLU A 169 32.55 -10.22 17.09
N THR A 170 32.58 -9.08 17.79
CA THR A 170 33.64 -8.83 18.76
C THR A 170 33.08 -9.25 20.12
N PRO A 171 33.56 -10.35 20.72
CA PRO A 171 33.18 -10.70 22.08
C PRO A 171 33.82 -9.68 23.03
N SER A 172 33.05 -8.68 23.47
CA SER A 172 33.48 -7.83 24.59
C SER A 172 33.19 -8.57 25.89
N SER A 173 34.09 -9.47 26.24
CA SER A 173 34.20 -10.04 27.58
C SER A 173 34.43 -8.96 28.64
N ALA A 174 33.81 -9.19 29.79
CA ALA A 174 34.28 -8.87 31.14
C ALA A 174 34.29 -7.39 31.60
N SER A 175 33.44 -7.12 32.60
CA SER A 175 33.80 -6.59 33.94
C SER A 175 32.51 -6.60 34.77
N SER A 176 32.31 -7.58 35.65
CA SER A 176 32.86 -7.70 37.02
C SER A 176 32.60 -6.46 37.89
N ASP A 177 31.88 -6.73 38.97
CA ASP A 177 31.92 -6.09 40.28
C ASP A 177 31.54 -4.61 40.44
N GLY A 178 30.51 -4.40 41.26
CA GLY A 178 30.28 -3.10 41.89
C GLY A 178 28.90 -2.93 42.53
N GLN A 179 28.57 -3.70 43.57
CA GLN A 179 27.70 -3.19 44.64
C GLN A 179 28.33 -1.89 45.20
N PRO A 180 27.56 -0.88 45.66
CA PRO A 180 27.04 -0.96 47.02
C PRO A 180 25.73 -0.20 47.35
N THR A 181 25.08 -0.76 48.37
CA THR A 181 24.40 -0.11 49.51
C THR A 181 23.24 0.86 49.30
N THR A 182 22.08 0.36 49.72
CA THR A 182 21.02 1.05 50.46
C THR A 182 21.54 2.18 51.35
N THR A 183 21.08 3.41 51.11
CA THR A 183 21.17 4.52 52.06
C THR A 183 19.79 5.15 52.23
N ASP A 184 19.34 5.03 53.46
CA ASP A 184 18.29 5.72 54.22
C ASP A 184 18.06 7.20 53.86
N ALA A 185 16.79 7.62 53.81
CA ALA A 185 16.35 8.96 54.24
C ALA A 185 14.81 9.07 54.29
N GLN A 186 14.29 8.98 55.52
CA GLN A 186 13.12 9.65 56.14
C GLN A 186 11.78 9.76 55.41
#